data_AF-A0A915YXU7-F1
#
_entry.id   AF-A0A915YXU7-F1
#
_cell.length_a   1.000
_cell.length_b   1.000
_cell.length_c   1.000
_cell.angle_alpha   90.00
_cell.angle_beta   90.00
_cell.angle_gamma   90.00
#
_symmetry.space_group_name_H-M   'P 1'
#
loop_
_entity.id
_entity.type
_entity.pdbx_description
1 polymer ?
#
loop_
_entity_poly.entity_id
_entity_poly.type
_entity_poly.pdbx_seq_one_letter_code
_entity_poly.pdbx_strand_id
1 'polypeptide(L)'
;MLDQTEANIQELKSQQESLIEQKEQLENQLNQFQVNYEQIEQEKNRLHNVVMGLSQDQKLTTKLKAKLENEIAQLEQKLINEEQIKIQLAQALQIKENKINELEQRLINLDYERIKKLVGKRKELSEIEKELINKLTCGENTKEIHKEKEAKQKEMNELKQELASTSASYNANRKKQVLNQVNNFLKTKGDFLISREEAIKKLQNCCNRLEIFTNKERIAFGFVKDMVSVEDKISKIKFADKYTKEFQNILTKYNDGLLQLNKNFYSLRNIVQENKELEVSLAIENILKLDSFNLDKYKIFKFATNSQEGNRTQLNSSMMAEDIDSLRKNLNELKSEIKQEKKELKNLATD
;
A
#
# COMPACT_ATOMS: atom_id res chain seq x y z
N MET A 1 37.38 -14.55 6.75
CA MET A 1 36.58 -13.41 6.25
C MET A 1 35.41 -13.86 5.37
N LEU A 2 35.60 -14.86 4.49
CA LEU A 2 34.52 -15.56 3.78
C LEU A 2 33.55 -16.26 4.75
N ASP A 3 34.06 -17.01 5.72
CA ASP A 3 33.24 -17.79 6.67
C ASP A 3 32.31 -16.92 7.53
N GLN A 4 32.73 -15.70 7.84
CA GLN A 4 31.90 -14.73 8.55
C GLN A 4 30.73 -14.24 7.69
N THR A 5 30.92 -14.17 6.37
CA THR A 5 29.88 -13.70 5.44
C THR A 5 28.84 -14.81 5.24
N GLU A 6 29.28 -16.07 5.14
CA GLU A 6 28.41 -17.26 5.08
C GLU A 6 27.54 -17.41 6.34
N ALA A 7 28.15 -17.25 7.51
CA ALA A 7 27.43 -17.31 8.79
C ALA A 7 26.35 -16.22 8.89
N ASN A 8 26.67 -14.99 8.48
CA ASN A 8 25.71 -13.88 8.47
C ASN A 8 24.55 -14.12 7.49
N ILE A 9 24.79 -14.78 6.34
CA ILE A 9 23.75 -15.12 5.36
C ILE A 9 22.77 -16.14 5.93
N GLN A 10 23.28 -17.17 6.61
CA GLN A 10 22.44 -18.20 7.24
C GLN A 10 21.60 -17.63 8.38
N GLU A 11 22.18 -16.74 9.19
CA GLU A 11 21.45 -16.05 10.26
C GLU A 11 20.30 -15.20 9.70
N LEU A 12 20.55 -14.44 8.63
CA LEU A 12 19.51 -13.63 7.98
C LEU A 12 18.39 -14.48 7.35
N LYS A 13 18.71 -15.65 6.78
CA LYS A 13 17.68 -16.58 6.28
C LYS A 13 16.76 -17.08 7.38
N SER A 14 17.32 -17.48 8.52
CA SER A 14 16.51 -17.92 9.67
C SER A 14 15.62 -16.80 10.21
N GLN A 15 16.14 -15.57 10.26
CA GLN A 15 15.34 -14.40 10.65
C GLN A 15 14.20 -14.12 9.66
N GLN A 16 14.44 -14.29 8.35
CA GLN A 16 13.41 -14.11 7.32
C GLN A 16 12.27 -15.14 7.46
N GLU A 17 12.62 -16.41 7.68
CA GLU A 17 11.66 -17.50 7.81
C GLU A 17 10.76 -17.32 9.05
N SER A 18 11.36 -16.90 10.18
CA SER A 18 10.62 -16.55 11.39
C SER A 18 9.65 -15.37 11.19
N LEU A 19 10.04 -14.36 10.41
CA LEU A 19 9.17 -13.23 10.09
C LEU A 19 8.00 -13.62 9.17
N ILE A 20 8.19 -14.59 8.28
CA ILE A 20 7.13 -15.11 7.40
C ILE A 20 6.06 -15.83 8.23
N GLU A 21 6.45 -16.70 9.17
CA GLU A 21 5.51 -17.37 10.08
C GLU A 21 4.72 -16.36 10.94
N GLN A 22 5.40 -15.34 11.47
CA GLN A 22 4.74 -14.29 12.25
C GLN A 22 3.71 -13.50 11.42
N LYS A 23 4.03 -13.21 10.14
CA LYS A 23 3.11 -12.55 9.21
C LYS A 23 1.87 -13.40 8.96
N GLU A 24 2.04 -14.70 8.73
CA GLU A 24 0.94 -15.63 8.45
C GLU A 24 0.02 -15.78 9.67
N GLN A 25 0.59 -15.80 10.89
CA GLN A 25 -0.21 -15.73 12.12
C GLN A 25 -1.01 -14.43 12.23
N LEU A 26 -0.42 -13.29 11.91
CA LEU A 26 -1.12 -12.00 11.95
C LEU A 26 -2.24 -11.90 10.90
N GLU A 27 -2.05 -12.44 9.69
CA GLU A 27 -3.09 -12.48 8.65
C GLU A 27 -4.28 -13.35 9.09
N ASN A 28 -4.02 -14.47 9.76
CA ASN A 28 -5.07 -15.32 10.34
C ASN A 28 -5.85 -14.60 11.44
N GLN A 29 -5.16 -13.89 12.34
CA GLN A 29 -5.80 -13.08 13.38
C GLN A 29 -6.65 -11.95 12.78
N LEU A 30 -6.17 -11.30 11.71
CA LEU A 30 -6.90 -10.23 11.01
C LEU A 30 -8.19 -10.75 10.37
N ASN A 31 -8.13 -11.90 9.70
CA ASN A 31 -9.31 -12.55 9.12
C ASN A 31 -10.34 -12.92 10.20
N GLN A 32 -9.87 -13.45 11.33
CA GLN A 32 -10.73 -13.80 12.46
C GLN A 32 -11.37 -12.56 13.09
N PHE A 33 -10.62 -11.46 13.18
CA PHE A 33 -11.14 -10.17 13.62
C PHE A 33 -12.23 -9.63 12.66
N GLN A 34 -12.03 -9.74 11.35
CA GLN A 34 -12.98 -9.27 10.36
C GLN A 34 -14.32 -10.03 10.41
N VAL A 35 -14.27 -11.34 10.61
CA VAL A 35 -15.46 -12.17 10.85
C VAL A 35 -16.18 -11.75 12.14
N ASN A 36 -15.43 -11.52 13.22
CA ASN A 36 -15.99 -11.05 14.49
C ASN A 36 -16.62 -9.66 14.36
N TYR A 37 -16.00 -8.76 13.59
CA TYR A 37 -16.51 -7.41 13.33
C TYR A 37 -17.84 -7.45 12.58
N GLU A 38 -17.94 -8.25 11.50
CA GLU A 38 -19.20 -8.41 10.75
C GLU A 38 -20.31 -9.01 11.62
N GLN A 39 -20.00 -9.99 12.48
CA GLN A 39 -20.96 -10.54 13.44
C GLN A 39 -21.47 -9.47 14.42
N ILE A 40 -20.57 -8.66 14.98
CA ILE A 40 -20.93 -7.57 15.90
C ILE A 40 -21.77 -6.51 15.18
N GLU A 41 -21.46 -6.17 13.93
CA GLU A 41 -22.23 -5.21 13.14
C GLU A 41 -23.65 -5.74 12.84
N GLN A 42 -23.79 -7.03 12.54
CA GLN A 42 -25.08 -7.68 12.37
C GLN A 42 -25.90 -7.71 13.66
N GLU A 43 -25.29 -8.09 14.79
CA GLU A 43 -25.96 -8.12 16.10
C GLU A 43 -26.40 -6.72 16.54
N LYS A 44 -25.58 -5.69 16.29
CA LYS A 44 -25.91 -4.28 16.53
C LYS A 44 -27.14 -3.85 15.75
N ASN A 45 -27.22 -4.19 14.46
CA ASN A 45 -28.39 -3.87 13.63
C ASN A 45 -29.65 -4.62 14.11
N ARG A 46 -29.51 -5.88 14.54
CA ARG A 46 -30.60 -6.67 15.12
C ARG A 46 -31.15 -6.03 16.40
N LEU A 47 -30.26 -5.66 17.33
CA LEU A 47 -30.62 -5.00 18.58
C LEU A 47 -31.29 -3.64 18.33
N HIS A 48 -30.76 -2.84 17.39
CA HIS A 48 -31.37 -1.56 17.02
C HIS A 48 -32.82 -1.70 16.54
N ASN A 49 -33.11 -2.75 15.77
CA ASN A 49 -34.46 -3.05 15.31
C ASN A 49 -35.40 -3.49 16.44
N VAL A 50 -34.90 -4.30 17.40
CA VAL A 50 -35.65 -4.69 18.61
C VAL A 50 -35.98 -3.46 19.46
N VAL A 51 -35.03 -2.54 19.62
CA VAL A 51 -35.20 -1.29 20.35
C VAL A 51 -36.24 -0.38 19.69
N MET A 52 -36.22 -0.27 18.36
CA MET A 52 -37.27 0.45 17.62
C MET A 52 -38.65 -0.15 17.85
N GLY A 53 -38.77 -1.49 17.88
CA GLY A 53 -40.02 -2.19 18.17
C GLY A 53 -40.52 -1.95 19.60
N LEU A 54 -39.62 -1.96 20.59
CA LEU A 54 -39.94 -1.70 22.00
C LEU A 54 -40.30 -0.22 22.27
N SER A 55 -39.84 0.71 21.42
CA SER A 55 -40.12 2.14 21.55
C SER A 55 -41.58 2.52 21.19
N GLN A 56 -42.39 1.58 20.69
CA GLN A 56 -43.81 1.78 20.42
C GLN A 56 -44.71 1.54 21.65
N ASP A 57 -44.18 1.01 22.76
CA ASP A 57 -44.95 0.69 23.97
C ASP A 57 -44.63 1.68 25.12
N GLN A 58 -45.52 2.65 25.33
CA GLN A 58 -45.21 3.96 25.92
C GLN A 58 -44.94 3.98 27.44
N LYS A 59 -44.91 2.81 28.11
CA LYS A 59 -44.68 2.67 29.57
C LYS A 59 -43.33 2.01 29.94
N LEU A 60 -42.50 1.63 28.96
CA LEU A 60 -41.23 0.90 29.13
C LEU A 60 -39.96 1.78 28.92
N THR A 61 -40.12 3.11 28.99
CA THR A 61 -39.43 4.04 28.06
C THR A 61 -38.14 4.72 28.55
N THR A 62 -37.87 4.82 29.86
CA THR A 62 -36.65 5.50 30.38
C THR A 62 -35.53 4.55 30.77
N LYS A 63 -35.85 3.40 31.39
CA LYS A 63 -34.85 2.44 31.89
C LYS A 63 -34.14 1.66 30.78
N LEU A 64 -34.88 1.31 29.72
CA LEU A 64 -34.31 0.66 28.53
C LEU A 64 -33.43 1.63 27.73
N LYS A 65 -33.87 2.88 27.56
CA LYS A 65 -33.09 3.93 26.90
C LYS A 65 -31.75 4.17 27.60
N ALA A 66 -31.74 4.30 28.93
CA ALA A 66 -30.50 4.46 29.71
C ALA A 66 -29.56 3.23 29.62
N LYS A 67 -30.11 2.01 29.55
CA LYS A 67 -29.31 0.80 29.34
C LYS A 67 -28.62 0.80 27.97
N LEU A 68 -29.35 1.17 26.93
CA LEU A 68 -28.83 1.23 25.56
C LEU A 68 -27.80 2.33 25.38
N GLU A 69 -28.01 3.51 25.99
CA GLU A 69 -27.03 4.60 25.98
C GLU A 69 -25.71 4.17 26.64
N ASN A 70 -25.77 3.44 27.76
CA ASN A 70 -24.59 2.86 28.40
C ASN A 70 -23.89 1.81 27.51
N GLU A 71 -24.66 0.95 26.85
CA GLU A 71 -24.11 -0.07 25.96
C GLU A 71 -23.46 0.55 24.72
N ILE A 72 -24.06 1.59 24.14
CA ILE A 72 -23.48 2.38 23.05
C ILE A 72 -22.17 3.02 23.50
N ALA A 73 -22.13 3.66 24.66
CA ALA A 73 -20.91 4.29 25.17
C ALA A 73 -19.77 3.27 25.40
N GLN A 74 -20.10 2.07 25.91
CA GLN A 74 -19.13 0.99 26.05
C GLN A 74 -18.61 0.48 24.70
N LEU A 75 -19.50 0.35 23.70
CA LEU A 75 -19.12 -0.05 22.35
C LEU A 75 -18.27 1.03 21.65
N GLU A 76 -18.59 2.31 21.84
CA GLU A 76 -17.79 3.43 21.34
C GLU A 76 -16.37 3.42 21.93
N GLN A 77 -16.25 3.17 23.24
CA GLN A 77 -14.94 3.06 23.88
C GLN A 77 -14.15 1.86 23.38
N LYS A 78 -14.80 0.70 23.20
CA LYS A 78 -14.16 -0.48 22.59
C LYS A 78 -13.68 -0.19 21.17
N LEU A 79 -14.51 0.48 20.35
CA LEU A 79 -14.15 0.85 18.99
C LEU A 79 -12.93 1.78 18.96
N ILE A 80 -12.87 2.77 19.86
CA ILE A 80 -11.70 3.66 19.99
C ILE A 80 -10.43 2.86 20.34
N ASN A 81 -10.54 1.89 21.26
CA ASN A 81 -9.40 1.05 21.65
C ASN A 81 -8.93 0.16 20.47
N GLU A 82 -9.86 -0.44 19.73
CA GLU A 82 -9.54 -1.24 18.53
C GLU A 82 -8.87 -0.39 17.43
N GLU A 83 -9.36 0.83 17.21
CA GLU A 83 -8.76 1.78 16.25
C GLU A 83 -7.32 2.15 16.67
N GLN A 84 -7.06 2.33 17.97
CA GLN A 84 -5.71 2.56 18.49
C GLN A 84 -4.78 1.36 18.29
N ILE A 85 -5.26 0.15 18.59
CA ILE A 85 -4.50 -1.10 18.37
C ILE A 85 -4.15 -1.24 16.88
N LYS A 86 -5.12 -1.00 15.99
CA LYS A 86 -4.91 -1.02 14.54
C LYS A 86 -3.81 -0.04 14.09
N ILE A 87 -3.81 1.18 14.62
CA ILE A 87 -2.77 2.19 14.32
C ILE A 87 -1.40 1.70 14.80
N GLN A 88 -1.30 1.15 16.02
CA GLN A 88 -0.04 0.64 16.57
C GLN A 88 0.50 -0.54 15.76
N LEU A 89 -0.36 -1.49 15.38
CA LEU A 89 0.03 -2.64 14.56
C LEU A 89 0.48 -2.19 13.16
N ALA A 90 -0.21 -1.24 12.54
CA ALA A 90 0.19 -0.69 11.24
C ALA A 90 1.58 -0.04 11.31
N GLN A 91 1.87 0.72 12.37
CA GLN A 91 3.20 1.32 12.60
C GLN A 91 4.27 0.25 12.82
N ALA A 92 3.99 -0.77 13.63
CA ALA A 92 4.92 -1.86 13.89
C ALA A 92 5.25 -2.64 12.60
N LEU A 93 4.24 -2.96 11.79
CA LEU A 93 4.40 -3.58 10.48
C LEU A 93 5.27 -2.74 9.55
N GLN A 94 5.01 -1.43 9.48
CA GLN A 94 5.80 -0.51 8.65
C GLN A 94 7.27 -0.45 9.08
N ILE A 95 7.55 -0.46 10.40
CA ILE A 95 8.91 -0.51 10.91
C ILE A 95 9.61 -1.82 10.51
N LYS A 96 8.93 -2.96 10.63
CA LYS A 96 9.47 -4.27 10.24
C LYS A 96 9.75 -4.33 8.74
N GLU A 97 8.84 -3.82 7.92
CA GLU A 97 8.99 -3.77 6.47
C GLU A 97 10.18 -2.89 6.04
N ASN A 98 10.33 -1.71 6.66
CA ASN A 98 11.50 -0.86 6.43
C ASN A 98 12.81 -1.58 6.83
N LYS A 99 12.80 -2.36 7.91
CA LYS A 99 13.98 -3.11 8.34
C LYS A 99 14.34 -4.24 7.38
N ILE A 100 13.34 -4.95 6.87
CA ILE A 100 13.53 -5.97 5.84
C ILE A 100 14.15 -5.35 4.59
N ASN A 101 13.62 -4.22 4.11
CA ASN A 101 14.16 -3.50 2.95
C ASN A 101 15.62 -3.07 3.15
N GLU A 102 15.97 -2.59 4.35
CA GLU A 102 17.35 -2.23 4.69
C GLU A 102 18.30 -3.44 4.63
N LEU A 103 17.87 -4.59 5.15
CA LEU A 103 18.66 -5.82 5.15
C LEU A 103 18.80 -6.39 3.73
N GLU A 104 17.73 -6.39 2.92
CA GLU A 104 17.78 -6.82 1.52
C GLU A 104 18.77 -5.95 0.73
N GLN A 105 18.76 -4.63 0.92
CA GLN A 105 19.74 -3.74 0.28
C GLN A 105 21.18 -4.00 0.72
N ARG A 106 21.40 -4.23 2.03
CA ARG A 106 22.74 -4.60 2.52
C ARG A 106 23.26 -5.88 1.89
N LEU A 107 22.40 -6.87 1.71
CA LEU A 107 22.77 -8.14 1.11
C LEU A 107 23.13 -7.98 -0.38
N ILE A 108 22.34 -7.20 -1.14
CA ILE A 108 22.66 -6.85 -2.53
C ILE A 108 24.02 -6.15 -2.64
N ASN A 109 24.31 -5.20 -1.74
CA ASN A 109 25.60 -4.47 -1.73
C ASN A 109 26.79 -5.39 -1.41
N LEU A 110 26.62 -6.34 -0.49
CA LEU A 110 27.66 -7.31 -0.16
C LEU A 110 27.95 -8.25 -1.34
N ASP A 111 26.91 -8.74 -2.02
CA ASP A 111 27.05 -9.57 -3.23
C ASP A 111 27.78 -8.77 -4.34
N TYR A 112 27.43 -7.50 -4.54
CA TYR A 112 28.11 -6.63 -5.50
C TYR A 112 29.61 -6.46 -5.20
N GLU A 113 29.96 -6.17 -3.94
CA GLU A 113 31.35 -6.03 -3.52
C GLU A 113 32.13 -7.35 -3.65
N ARG A 114 31.48 -8.49 -3.38
CA ARG A 114 32.08 -9.82 -3.60
C ARG A 114 32.35 -10.06 -5.09
N ILE A 115 31.38 -9.79 -5.97
CA ILE A 115 31.51 -9.91 -7.42
C ILE A 115 32.68 -9.05 -7.92
N LYS A 116 32.77 -7.79 -7.48
CA LYS A 116 33.84 -6.87 -7.86
C LYS A 116 35.23 -7.43 -7.50
N LYS A 117 35.38 -7.99 -6.29
CA LYS A 117 36.63 -8.62 -5.84
C LYS A 117 36.97 -9.88 -6.64
N LEU A 118 35.99 -10.74 -6.92
CA LEU A 118 36.17 -11.95 -7.71
C LEU A 118 36.59 -11.64 -9.16
N VAL A 119 35.99 -10.62 -9.77
CA VAL A 119 36.36 -10.13 -11.11
C VAL A 119 37.79 -9.59 -11.12
N GLY A 120 38.20 -8.86 -10.07
CA GLY A 120 39.59 -8.40 -9.91
C GLY A 120 40.58 -9.56 -9.90
N LYS A 121 40.39 -10.52 -9.00
CA LYS A 121 41.25 -11.73 -8.90
C LYS A 121 41.30 -12.52 -10.19
N ARG A 122 40.17 -12.65 -10.90
CA ARG A 122 40.11 -13.33 -12.19
C ARG A 122 41.01 -12.66 -13.25
N LYS A 123 41.10 -11.32 -13.25
CA LYS A 123 41.98 -10.58 -14.17
C LYS A 123 43.45 -10.84 -13.84
N GLU A 124 43.83 -10.72 -12.58
CA GLU A 124 45.20 -11.00 -12.10
C GLU A 124 45.65 -12.42 -12.47
N LEU A 125 44.80 -13.42 -12.21
CA LEU A 125 45.08 -14.82 -12.60
C LEU A 125 45.22 -15.00 -14.11
N SER A 126 44.42 -14.30 -14.91
CA SER A 126 44.53 -14.36 -16.36
C SER A 126 45.83 -13.73 -16.89
N GLU A 127 46.37 -12.73 -16.20
CA GLU A 127 47.66 -12.13 -16.53
C GLU A 127 48.82 -13.09 -16.20
N ILE A 128 48.78 -13.72 -15.02
CA ILE A 128 49.75 -14.76 -14.61
C ILE A 128 49.73 -15.93 -15.62
N GLU A 129 48.53 -16.40 -16.00
CA GLU A 129 48.40 -17.50 -16.95
C GLU A 129 49.01 -17.15 -18.33
N LYS A 130 48.82 -15.92 -18.80
CA LYS A 130 49.46 -15.43 -20.04
C LYS A 130 50.99 -15.42 -19.91
N GLU A 131 51.52 -14.97 -18.78
CA GLU A 131 52.96 -14.96 -18.53
C GLU A 131 53.55 -16.38 -18.55
N LEU A 132 52.88 -17.34 -17.90
CA LEU A 132 53.29 -18.75 -17.90
C LEU A 132 53.25 -19.35 -19.31
N ILE A 133 52.23 -19.02 -20.12
CA ILE A 133 52.14 -19.45 -21.52
C ILE A 133 53.31 -18.89 -22.36
N ASN A 134 53.66 -17.62 -22.15
CA ASN A 134 54.79 -17.00 -22.85
C ASN A 134 56.12 -17.68 -22.49
N LYS A 135 56.38 -17.94 -21.20
CA LYS A 135 57.58 -18.66 -20.74
C LYS A 135 57.71 -20.06 -21.34
N LEU A 136 56.61 -20.82 -21.40
CA LEU A 136 56.57 -22.13 -22.06
C LEU A 136 56.89 -22.05 -23.56
N THR A 137 56.45 -20.98 -24.23
CA THR A 137 56.70 -20.77 -25.66
C THR A 137 58.17 -20.43 -25.96
N CYS A 138 58.87 -19.83 -24.99
CA CYS A 138 60.30 -19.48 -25.09
C CYS A 138 61.27 -20.63 -24.78
N GLY A 139 60.78 -21.84 -24.45
CA GLY A 139 61.63 -23.01 -24.21
C GLY A 139 62.25 -23.11 -22.80
N GLU A 140 61.73 -22.36 -21.81
CA GLU A 140 62.14 -22.47 -20.40
C GLU A 140 61.73 -23.82 -19.76
N ASN A 141 62.37 -24.17 -18.64
CA ASN A 141 62.25 -25.47 -17.97
C ASN A 141 60.78 -25.88 -17.71
N THR A 142 60.32 -26.96 -18.34
CA THR A 142 58.89 -27.12 -18.69
C THR A 142 58.02 -27.77 -17.62
N LYS A 143 58.57 -28.61 -16.73
CA LYS A 143 57.76 -29.43 -15.80
C LYS A 143 57.11 -28.63 -14.66
N GLU A 144 57.86 -27.74 -14.01
CA GLU A 144 57.31 -26.93 -12.92
C GLU A 144 56.30 -25.90 -13.43
N ILE A 145 56.62 -25.25 -14.56
CA ILE A 145 55.72 -24.29 -15.20
C ILE A 145 54.40 -24.95 -15.63
N HIS A 146 54.42 -26.20 -16.11
CA HIS A 146 53.20 -26.95 -16.41
C HIS A 146 52.35 -27.21 -15.15
N LYS A 147 52.97 -27.64 -14.05
CA LYS A 147 52.25 -27.88 -12.78
C LYS A 147 51.64 -26.59 -12.23
N GLU A 148 52.38 -25.48 -12.29
CA GLU A 148 51.87 -24.18 -11.85
C GLU A 148 50.70 -23.72 -12.72
N LYS A 149 50.80 -23.87 -14.05
CA LYS A 149 49.69 -23.57 -14.97
C LYS A 149 48.46 -24.41 -14.66
N GLU A 150 48.61 -25.72 -14.45
CA GLU A 150 47.49 -26.60 -14.07
C GLU A 150 46.84 -26.16 -12.75
N ALA A 151 47.64 -25.81 -11.74
CA ALA A 151 47.14 -25.30 -10.47
C ALA A 151 46.36 -23.97 -10.65
N LYS A 152 46.89 -23.03 -11.43
CA LYS A 152 46.24 -21.74 -11.72
C LYS A 152 44.97 -21.91 -12.54
N GLN A 153 44.94 -22.89 -13.45
CA GLN A 153 43.74 -23.23 -14.22
C GLN A 153 42.64 -23.80 -13.32
N LYS A 154 43.00 -24.61 -12.31
CA LYS A 154 42.05 -25.11 -11.31
C LYS A 154 41.48 -23.98 -10.46
N GLU A 155 42.34 -23.10 -9.94
CA GLU A 155 41.95 -21.89 -9.19
C GLU A 155 41.00 -20.99 -10.01
N MET A 156 41.28 -20.81 -11.31
CA MET A 156 40.44 -20.07 -12.24
C MET A 156 39.04 -20.71 -12.40
N ASN A 157 38.95 -22.04 -12.41
CA ASN A 157 37.67 -22.73 -12.55
C ASN A 157 36.82 -22.60 -11.27
N GLU A 158 37.45 -22.71 -10.09
CA GLU A 158 36.79 -22.48 -8.80
C GLU A 158 36.26 -21.04 -8.70
N LEU A 159 37.06 -20.04 -9.09
CA LEU A 159 36.62 -18.64 -9.13
C LEU A 159 35.48 -18.38 -10.11
N LYS A 160 35.47 -19.03 -11.29
CA LYS A 160 34.36 -18.92 -12.24
C LYS A 160 33.06 -19.47 -11.65
N GLN A 161 33.14 -20.61 -10.97
CA GLN A 161 31.99 -21.22 -10.31
C GLN A 161 31.46 -20.32 -9.18
N GLU A 162 32.36 -19.79 -8.35
CA GLU A 162 31.96 -18.88 -7.27
C GLU A 162 31.33 -17.59 -7.82
N LEU A 163 31.94 -16.99 -8.85
CA LEU A 163 31.42 -15.79 -9.51
C LEU A 163 30.03 -16.03 -10.11
N ALA A 164 29.81 -17.18 -10.75
CA ALA A 164 28.50 -17.54 -11.29
C ALA A 164 27.45 -17.67 -10.17
N SER A 165 27.79 -18.34 -9.08
CA SER A 165 26.92 -18.49 -7.91
C SER A 165 26.56 -17.15 -7.27
N THR A 166 27.56 -16.30 -6.97
CA THR A 166 27.33 -14.98 -6.38
C THR A 166 26.54 -14.05 -7.32
N SER A 167 26.81 -14.10 -8.63
CA SER A 167 26.05 -13.30 -9.61
C SER A 167 24.60 -13.74 -9.72
N ALA A 168 24.32 -15.05 -9.63
CA ALA A 168 22.96 -15.58 -9.59
C ALA A 168 22.23 -15.11 -8.32
N SER A 169 22.87 -15.17 -7.15
CA SER A 169 22.34 -14.63 -5.88
C SER A 169 22.03 -13.14 -6.01
N TYR A 170 22.99 -12.34 -6.48
CA TYR A 170 22.84 -10.90 -6.66
C TYR A 170 21.62 -10.55 -7.50
N ASN A 171 21.46 -11.20 -8.66
CA ASN A 171 20.33 -10.97 -9.55
C ASN A 171 19.01 -11.45 -8.96
N ALA A 172 18.98 -12.60 -8.28
CA ALA A 172 17.78 -13.12 -7.62
C ALA A 172 17.29 -12.16 -6.52
N ASN A 173 18.20 -11.61 -5.72
CA ASN A 173 17.88 -10.67 -4.64
C ASN A 173 17.33 -9.34 -5.19
N ARG A 174 17.95 -8.82 -6.26
CA ARG A 174 17.43 -7.63 -6.98
C ARG A 174 16.04 -7.90 -7.57
N LYS A 175 15.82 -9.04 -8.24
CA LYS A 175 14.50 -9.45 -8.78
C LYS A 175 13.45 -9.50 -7.66
N LYS A 176 13.78 -10.12 -6.53
CA LYS A 176 12.90 -10.21 -5.36
C LYS A 176 12.54 -8.82 -4.81
N GLN A 177 13.52 -7.93 -4.68
CA GLN A 177 13.31 -6.56 -4.20
C GLN A 177 12.32 -5.79 -5.10
N VAL A 178 12.51 -5.86 -6.42
CA VAL A 178 11.62 -5.23 -7.40
C VAL A 178 10.20 -5.77 -7.26
N LEU A 179 10.03 -7.10 -7.16
CA LEU A 179 8.71 -7.73 -7.01
C LEU A 179 8.03 -7.37 -5.68
N ASN A 180 8.77 -7.27 -4.58
CA ASN A 180 8.25 -6.81 -3.29
C ASN A 180 7.68 -5.38 -3.40
N GLN A 181 8.38 -4.48 -4.08
CA GLN A 181 7.89 -3.11 -4.28
C GLN A 181 6.66 -3.05 -5.18
N VAL A 182 6.56 -3.92 -6.20
CA VAL A 182 5.34 -4.05 -7.00
C VAL A 182 4.16 -4.50 -6.13
N ASN A 183 4.35 -5.50 -5.28
CA ASN A 183 3.31 -5.98 -4.38
C ASN A 183 2.82 -4.87 -3.43
N ASN A 184 3.74 -4.08 -2.88
CA ASN A 184 3.43 -2.95 -2.01
C ASN A 184 2.65 -1.84 -2.75
N PHE A 185 3.05 -1.53 -3.98
CA PHE A 185 2.34 -0.59 -4.83
C PHE A 185 0.92 -1.08 -5.15
N LEU A 186 0.76 -2.34 -5.57
CA LEU A 186 -0.56 -2.92 -5.87
C LEU A 186 -1.47 -2.98 -4.65
N LYS A 187 -0.93 -3.30 -3.48
CA LYS A 187 -1.67 -3.27 -2.21
C LYS A 187 -2.18 -1.85 -1.93
N THR A 188 -1.29 -0.87 -1.97
CA THR A 188 -1.64 0.55 -1.77
C THR A 188 -2.68 1.04 -2.77
N LYS A 189 -2.57 0.62 -4.03
CA LYS A 189 -3.52 0.94 -5.09
C LYS A 189 -4.89 0.30 -4.84
N GLY A 190 -4.91 -0.91 -4.27
CA GLY A 190 -6.12 -1.58 -3.78
C GLY A 190 -6.76 -0.87 -2.57
N ASP A 191 -5.96 -0.48 -1.58
CA ASP A 191 -6.44 0.27 -0.42
C ASP A 191 -7.01 1.64 -0.82
N PHE A 192 -6.39 2.30 -1.80
CA PHE A 192 -6.89 3.53 -2.40
C PHE A 192 -8.23 3.32 -3.12
N LEU A 193 -8.39 2.19 -3.84
CA LEU A 193 -9.65 1.82 -4.46
C LEU A 193 -10.77 1.69 -3.41
N ILE A 194 -10.52 0.94 -2.32
CA ILE A 194 -11.48 0.76 -1.22
C ILE A 194 -11.82 2.11 -0.57
N SER A 195 -10.80 2.93 -0.29
CA SER A 195 -10.99 4.27 0.28
C SER A 195 -11.86 5.15 -0.62
N ARG A 196 -11.75 5.02 -1.94
CA ARG A 196 -12.61 5.72 -2.90
C ARG A 196 -14.05 5.23 -2.84
N GLU A 197 -14.29 3.92 -2.78
CA GLU A 197 -15.64 3.35 -2.66
C GLU A 197 -16.34 3.85 -1.40
N GLU A 198 -15.62 3.84 -0.28
CA GLU A 198 -16.12 4.37 0.98
C GLU A 198 -16.41 5.87 0.91
N ALA A 199 -15.50 6.65 0.32
CA ALA A 199 -15.67 8.09 0.14
C ALA A 199 -16.94 8.37 -0.66
N ILE A 200 -17.14 7.71 -1.81
CA ILE A 200 -18.36 7.85 -2.62
C ILE A 200 -19.61 7.56 -1.79
N LYS A 201 -19.62 6.47 -1.00
CA LYS A 201 -20.77 6.11 -0.15
C LYS A 201 -21.06 7.19 0.90
N LYS A 202 -20.03 7.70 1.58
CA LYS A 202 -20.14 8.74 2.62
C LYS A 202 -20.58 10.09 2.03
N LEU A 203 -20.02 10.48 0.88
CA LEU A 203 -20.38 11.72 0.17
C LEU A 203 -21.82 11.68 -0.34
N GLN A 204 -22.27 10.54 -0.89
CA GLN A 204 -23.66 10.36 -1.32
C GLN A 204 -24.62 10.48 -0.13
N ASN A 205 -24.27 9.93 1.04
CA ASN A 205 -25.08 10.06 2.25
C ASN A 205 -25.22 11.52 2.70
N CYS A 206 -24.15 12.31 2.59
CA CYS A 206 -24.20 13.76 2.85
C CYS A 206 -25.21 14.44 1.92
N CYS A 207 -25.16 14.16 0.62
CA CYS A 207 -26.10 14.72 -0.37
C CYS A 207 -27.54 14.30 -0.08
N ASN A 208 -27.79 13.01 0.16
CA ASN A 208 -29.14 12.49 0.44
C ASN A 208 -29.74 13.14 1.70
N ARG A 209 -28.93 13.38 2.75
CA ARG A 209 -29.39 14.04 3.99
C ARG A 209 -29.72 15.51 3.77
N LEU A 210 -28.93 16.22 2.96
CA LEU A 210 -29.22 17.58 2.54
C LEU A 210 -30.53 17.65 1.72
N GLU A 211 -30.75 16.69 0.82
CA GLU A 211 -31.95 16.60 -0.02
C GLU A 211 -33.21 16.24 0.79
N ILE A 212 -33.13 15.30 1.74
CA ILE A 212 -34.27 14.97 2.61
C ILE A 212 -34.70 16.17 3.45
N PHE A 213 -33.74 16.93 3.99
CA PHE A 213 -34.04 18.12 4.79
C PHE A 213 -34.74 19.21 3.96
N THR A 214 -34.28 19.43 2.72
CA THR A 214 -34.90 20.38 1.80
C THR A 214 -36.29 19.93 1.31
N ASN A 215 -36.50 18.62 1.09
CA ASN A 215 -37.78 18.07 0.61
C ASN A 215 -38.85 17.88 1.72
N LYS A 216 -38.48 17.44 2.93
CA LYS A 216 -39.42 17.28 4.06
C LYS A 216 -40.08 18.60 4.44
N GLU A 217 -39.34 19.69 4.40
CA GLU A 217 -39.92 21.02 4.64
C GLU A 217 -40.78 21.51 3.49
N ARG A 218 -40.43 21.23 2.23
CA ARG A 218 -41.28 21.62 1.09
C ARG A 218 -42.71 21.05 1.20
N ILE A 219 -42.83 19.85 1.78
CA ILE A 219 -44.10 19.18 2.06
C ILE A 219 -44.79 19.77 3.30
N ALA A 220 -44.05 20.05 4.38
CA ALA A 220 -44.60 20.64 5.61
C ALA A 220 -45.04 22.12 5.45
N PHE A 221 -44.36 22.88 4.59
CA PHE A 221 -44.53 24.34 4.42
C PHE A 221 -45.25 24.75 3.14
N GLY A 222 -45.68 23.79 2.29
CA GLY A 222 -46.55 24.08 1.14
C GLY A 222 -47.85 24.79 1.51
N PHE A 223 -48.22 24.80 2.80
CA PHE A 223 -49.41 25.43 3.35
C PHE A 223 -49.17 26.79 4.05
N VAL A 224 -47.92 27.23 4.29
CA VAL A 224 -47.63 28.49 5.01
C VAL A 224 -46.50 29.24 4.31
N LYS A 225 -46.82 29.85 3.17
CA LYS A 225 -45.81 30.39 2.23
C LYS A 225 -45.10 31.67 2.72
N ASP A 226 -45.65 32.37 3.72
CA ASP A 226 -45.23 33.74 4.08
C ASP A 226 -44.71 33.95 5.52
N MET A 227 -44.58 32.90 6.34
CA MET A 227 -43.99 32.99 7.70
C MET A 227 -42.84 31.99 7.88
N VAL A 228 -41.73 32.18 7.16
CA VAL A 228 -40.47 31.52 7.53
C VAL A 228 -39.82 32.36 8.62
N SER A 229 -39.81 31.87 9.86
CA SER A 229 -39.18 32.60 10.98
C SER A 229 -37.67 32.75 10.74
N VAL A 230 -37.07 33.78 11.35
CA VAL A 230 -35.60 33.94 11.35
C VAL A 230 -34.91 32.71 11.92
N GLU A 231 -35.55 32.04 12.89
CA GLU A 231 -35.08 30.84 13.57
C GLU A 231 -35.02 29.62 12.64
N ASP A 232 -35.97 29.49 11.71
CA ASP A 232 -35.98 28.46 10.66
C ASP A 232 -34.86 28.69 9.64
N LYS A 233 -34.62 29.95 9.25
CA LYS A 233 -33.50 30.30 8.35
C LYS A 233 -32.14 29.99 9.00
N ILE A 234 -31.99 30.29 10.29
CA ILE A 234 -30.77 29.98 11.05
C ILE A 234 -30.56 28.46 11.13
N SER A 235 -31.62 27.70 11.37
CA SER A 235 -31.57 26.23 11.44
C SER A 235 -31.17 25.61 10.09
N LYS A 236 -31.67 26.13 8.97
CA LYS A 236 -31.27 25.75 7.60
C LYS A 236 -29.78 25.94 7.35
N ILE A 237 -29.27 27.12 7.68
CA ILE A 237 -27.85 27.46 7.49
C ILE A 237 -26.98 26.52 8.34
N LYS A 238 -27.32 26.32 9.61
CA LYS A 238 -26.57 25.40 10.50
C LYS A 238 -26.57 23.95 10.00
N PHE A 239 -27.70 23.47 9.47
CA PHE A 239 -27.81 22.12 8.92
C PHE A 239 -26.97 21.98 7.65
N ALA A 240 -27.09 22.91 6.70
CA ALA A 240 -26.32 22.92 5.46
C ALA A 240 -24.81 23.02 5.73
N ASP A 241 -24.39 23.88 6.66
CA ASP A 241 -22.99 24.04 7.06
C ASP A 241 -22.42 22.75 7.66
N LYS A 242 -23.20 22.03 8.47
CA LYS A 242 -22.77 20.77 9.07
C LYS A 242 -22.39 19.74 8.01
N TYR A 243 -23.28 19.48 7.04
CA TYR A 243 -23.02 18.48 6.01
C TYR A 243 -22.03 18.95 4.95
N THR A 244 -21.93 20.25 4.70
CA THR A 244 -20.88 20.81 3.85
C THR A 244 -19.49 20.58 4.47
N LYS A 245 -19.35 20.80 5.79
CA LYS A 245 -18.11 20.49 6.51
C LYS A 245 -17.81 18.99 6.52
N GLU A 246 -18.84 18.15 6.72
CA GLU A 246 -18.69 16.69 6.67
C GLU A 246 -18.21 16.22 5.30
N PHE A 247 -18.80 16.75 4.23
CA PHE A 247 -18.40 16.50 2.84
C PHE A 247 -16.93 16.87 2.62
N GLN A 248 -16.53 18.08 2.99
CA GLN A 248 -15.14 18.54 2.88
C GLN A 248 -14.16 17.67 3.69
N ASN A 249 -14.53 17.27 4.91
CA ASN A 249 -13.70 16.40 5.73
C ASN A 249 -13.49 15.02 5.11
N ILE A 250 -14.51 14.46 4.47
CA ILE A 250 -14.39 13.18 3.74
C ILE A 250 -13.38 13.32 2.60
N LEU A 251 -13.39 14.44 1.89
CA LEU A 251 -12.48 14.71 0.78
C LEU A 251 -11.05 14.92 1.23
N THR A 252 -10.83 15.63 2.34
CA THR A 252 -9.50 15.75 2.95
C THR A 252 -8.92 14.38 3.29
N LYS A 253 -9.69 13.52 3.96
CA LYS A 253 -9.25 12.15 4.28
C LYS A 253 -8.98 11.29 3.04
N TYR A 254 -9.77 11.47 2.00
CA TYR A 254 -9.56 10.79 0.73
C TYR A 254 -8.23 11.21 0.06
N ASN A 255 -7.85 12.49 0.15
CA ASN A 255 -6.58 12.99 -0.37
C ASN A 255 -5.36 12.39 0.34
N ASP A 256 -5.47 11.99 1.62
CA ASP A 256 -4.40 11.28 2.33
C ASP A 256 -4.06 9.95 1.66
N GLY A 257 -5.09 9.20 1.21
CA GLY A 257 -4.91 7.97 0.44
C GLY A 257 -4.22 8.19 -0.90
N LEU A 258 -4.54 9.30 -1.59
CA LEU A 258 -3.87 9.67 -2.84
C LEU A 258 -2.39 10.01 -2.61
N LEU A 259 -2.07 10.71 -1.52
CA LEU A 259 -0.69 11.02 -1.15
C LEU A 259 0.11 9.74 -0.87
N GLN A 260 -0.50 8.75 -0.21
CA GLN A 260 0.15 7.47 0.05
C GLN A 260 0.41 6.68 -1.23
N LEU A 261 -0.55 6.65 -2.16
CA LEU A 261 -0.37 6.05 -3.50
C LEU A 261 0.81 6.70 -4.23
N ASN A 262 0.91 8.03 -4.19
CA ASN A 262 1.99 8.78 -4.84
C ASN A 262 3.37 8.42 -4.25
N LYS A 263 3.48 8.34 -2.92
CA LYS A 263 4.75 7.95 -2.26
C LYS A 263 5.20 6.56 -2.69
N ASN A 264 4.29 5.59 -2.70
CA ASN A 264 4.62 4.21 -3.09
C ASN A 264 4.91 4.08 -4.59
N PHE A 265 4.26 4.88 -5.43
CA PHE A 265 4.60 4.98 -6.85
C PHE A 265 6.07 5.42 -7.07
N TYR A 266 6.50 6.52 -6.45
CA TYR A 266 7.88 7.00 -6.60
C TYR A 266 8.91 6.01 -6.01
N SER A 267 8.57 5.37 -4.89
CA SER A 267 9.40 4.29 -4.33
C SER A 267 9.61 3.15 -5.33
N LEU A 268 8.53 2.67 -5.95
CA LEU A 268 8.59 1.63 -6.97
C LEU A 268 9.41 2.09 -8.19
N ARG A 269 9.16 3.31 -8.69
CA ARG A 269 9.87 3.86 -9.85
C ARG A 269 11.38 3.91 -9.61
N ASN A 270 11.82 4.36 -8.44
CA ASN A 270 13.24 4.42 -8.10
C ASN A 270 13.87 3.03 -8.11
N ILE A 271 13.22 2.05 -7.47
CA ILE A 271 13.73 0.67 -7.40
C ILE A 271 13.78 0.01 -8.78
N VAL A 272 12.77 0.21 -9.62
CA VAL A 272 12.78 -0.28 -11.01
C VAL A 272 13.94 0.35 -11.79
N GLN A 273 14.18 1.66 -11.63
CA GLN A 273 15.26 2.37 -12.31
C GLN A 273 16.66 1.92 -11.87
N GLU A 274 16.87 1.71 -10.57
CA GLU A 274 18.11 1.13 -10.02
C GLU A 274 18.38 -0.28 -10.55
N ASN A 275 17.32 -0.98 -10.98
CA ASN A 275 17.36 -2.35 -11.45
C ASN A 275 17.05 -2.50 -12.95
N LYS A 276 17.23 -1.44 -13.75
CA LYS A 276 16.92 -1.41 -15.20
C LYS A 276 17.64 -2.47 -16.05
N GLU A 277 18.71 -3.05 -15.53
CA GLU A 277 19.46 -4.13 -16.19
C GLU A 277 18.72 -5.46 -16.14
N LEU A 278 17.73 -5.61 -15.25
CA LEU A 278 16.93 -6.81 -15.15
C LEU A 278 15.74 -6.75 -16.11
N GLU A 279 15.51 -7.84 -16.83
CA GLU A 279 14.35 -8.00 -17.71
C GLU A 279 13.02 -7.81 -16.98
N VAL A 280 12.91 -8.32 -15.74
CA VAL A 280 11.73 -8.13 -14.89
C VAL A 280 11.42 -6.65 -14.64
N SER A 281 12.44 -5.80 -14.48
CA SER A 281 12.27 -4.36 -14.24
C SER A 281 11.70 -3.67 -15.48
N LEU A 282 12.23 -4.00 -16.66
CA LEU A 282 11.72 -3.48 -17.94
C LEU A 282 10.28 -3.91 -18.20
N ALA A 283 9.94 -5.17 -17.88
CA ALA A 283 8.57 -5.66 -18.00
C ALA A 283 7.62 -4.91 -17.06
N ILE A 284 8.01 -4.71 -15.80
CA ILE A 284 7.23 -3.97 -14.80
C ILE A 284 7.04 -2.51 -15.20
N GLU A 285 8.09 -1.85 -15.69
CA GLU A 285 8.05 -0.48 -16.19
C GLU A 285 6.97 -0.30 -17.26
N ASN A 286 6.90 -1.25 -18.19
CA ASN A 286 5.91 -1.26 -19.28
C ASN A 286 4.48 -1.59 -18.78
N ILE A 287 4.32 -2.65 -17.98
CA ILE A 287 3.01 -3.09 -17.46
C ILE A 287 2.36 -2.00 -16.61
N LEU A 288 3.13 -1.40 -15.70
CA LEU A 288 2.65 -0.35 -14.79
C LEU A 288 2.77 1.06 -15.37
N LYS A 289 3.30 1.17 -16.60
CA LYS A 289 3.44 2.42 -17.35
C LYS A 289 4.13 3.52 -16.55
N LEU A 290 5.22 3.18 -15.85
CA LEU A 290 5.85 4.05 -14.85
C LEU A 290 6.29 5.41 -15.42
N ASP A 291 6.64 5.49 -16.70
CA ASP A 291 7.03 6.75 -17.35
C ASP A 291 5.88 7.67 -17.73
N SER A 292 4.67 7.12 -17.88
CA SER A 292 3.46 7.88 -18.24
C SER A 292 2.47 8.01 -17.09
N PHE A 293 2.86 7.56 -15.90
CA PHE A 293 2.01 7.63 -14.72
C PHE A 293 1.71 9.09 -14.38
N ASN A 294 0.43 9.42 -14.35
CA ASN A 294 -0.04 10.76 -14.02
C ASN A 294 -0.98 10.71 -12.82
N LEU A 295 -0.51 11.23 -11.68
CA LEU A 295 -1.31 11.30 -10.46
C LEU A 295 -2.54 12.22 -10.62
N ASP A 296 -2.45 13.23 -11.49
CA ASP A 296 -3.55 14.18 -11.70
C ASP A 296 -4.77 13.49 -12.35
N LYS A 297 -4.61 12.33 -12.98
CA LYS A 297 -5.73 11.47 -13.41
C LYS A 297 -6.66 11.09 -12.25
N TYR A 298 -6.14 11.06 -11.03
CA TYR A 298 -6.90 10.72 -9.83
C TYR A 298 -7.29 11.95 -8.98
N LYS A 299 -6.79 13.14 -9.32
CA LYS A 299 -7.21 14.43 -8.74
C LYS A 299 -8.41 14.98 -9.51
N ILE A 300 -9.57 14.43 -9.19
CA ILE A 300 -10.79 14.62 -9.98
C ILE A 300 -11.81 15.56 -9.33
N PHE A 301 -11.46 16.22 -8.23
CA PHE A 301 -12.33 17.21 -7.61
C PHE A 301 -12.24 18.53 -8.37
N LYS A 302 -13.40 19.01 -8.81
CA LYS A 302 -13.50 20.25 -9.57
C LYS A 302 -13.85 21.43 -8.66
N PHE A 303 -14.60 21.19 -7.58
CA PHE A 303 -15.14 22.26 -6.73
C PHE A 303 -14.64 22.23 -5.28
N ALA A 304 -14.25 21.06 -4.77
CA ALA A 304 -14.06 20.89 -3.34
C ALA A 304 -12.65 21.20 -2.78
N THR A 305 -11.72 21.76 -3.56
CA THR A 305 -10.34 22.06 -3.12
C THR A 305 -10.12 23.43 -2.47
N ASN A 306 -11.17 24.24 -2.21
CA ASN A 306 -11.02 25.55 -1.56
C ASN A 306 -11.09 25.50 -0.01
N SER A 307 -10.36 24.58 0.64
CA SER A 307 -10.38 24.49 2.12
C SER A 307 -9.24 25.23 2.84
N GLN A 308 -8.31 25.88 2.12
CA GLN A 308 -7.32 26.75 2.74
C GLN A 308 -7.75 28.23 2.66
N GLU A 309 -8.13 28.74 3.84
CA GLU A 309 -8.26 30.14 4.24
C GLU A 309 -9.15 31.09 3.42
N GLY A 310 -10.20 31.60 4.07
CA GLY A 310 -10.85 32.86 3.74
C GLY A 310 -12.10 32.76 2.86
N ASN A 311 -12.08 32.00 1.76
CA ASN A 311 -13.17 32.00 0.78
C ASN A 311 -13.83 30.61 0.66
N ARG A 312 -14.63 30.22 1.66
CA ARG A 312 -15.49 29.03 1.55
C ARG A 312 -16.58 29.29 0.50
N THR A 313 -16.34 28.88 -0.74
CA THR A 313 -17.44 28.73 -1.71
C THR A 313 -18.45 27.77 -1.10
N GLN A 314 -19.70 28.23 -0.90
CA GLN A 314 -20.76 27.38 -0.38
C GLN A 314 -21.03 26.29 -1.42
N LEU A 315 -20.61 25.05 -1.14
CA LEU A 315 -20.89 23.92 -2.02
C LEU A 315 -22.40 23.71 -2.07
N ASN A 316 -22.98 23.81 -3.27
CA ASN A 316 -24.38 23.47 -3.48
C ASN A 316 -24.53 22.00 -3.91
N SER A 317 -25.76 21.50 -3.89
CA SER A 317 -26.04 20.08 -4.17
C SER A 317 -25.59 19.64 -5.56
N SER A 318 -25.63 20.52 -6.58
CA SER A 318 -25.21 20.16 -7.93
C SER A 318 -23.69 20.04 -8.04
N MET A 319 -22.94 20.92 -7.39
CA MET A 319 -21.47 20.83 -7.32
C MET A 319 -21.01 19.55 -6.61
N MET A 320 -21.68 19.18 -5.50
CA MET A 320 -21.39 17.93 -4.79
C MET A 320 -21.68 16.70 -5.64
N ALA A 321 -22.77 16.71 -6.41
CA ALA A 321 -23.13 15.63 -7.33
C ALA A 321 -22.11 15.47 -8.47
N GLU A 322 -21.66 16.58 -9.08
CA GLU A 322 -20.61 16.54 -10.12
C GLU A 322 -19.29 15.91 -9.62
N ASP A 323 -18.86 16.24 -8.40
CA ASP A 323 -17.66 15.66 -7.79
C ASP A 323 -17.85 14.15 -7.51
N ILE A 324 -19.04 13.71 -7.06
CA ILE A 324 -19.36 12.28 -6.84
C ILE A 324 -19.37 11.50 -8.15
N ASP A 325 -19.96 12.03 -9.21
CA ASP A 325 -20.03 11.35 -10.51
C ASP A 325 -18.64 11.22 -11.15
N SER A 326 -17.79 12.23 -10.97
CA SER A 326 -16.37 12.17 -11.33
C SER A 326 -15.65 11.03 -10.59
N LEU A 327 -15.90 10.88 -9.28
CA LEU A 327 -15.36 9.77 -8.48
C LEU A 327 -15.82 8.41 -8.97
N ARG A 328 -17.11 8.25 -9.31
CA ARG A 328 -17.65 7.00 -9.83
C ARG A 328 -17.04 6.61 -11.18
N LYS A 329 -16.93 7.57 -12.10
CA LYS A 329 -16.31 7.31 -13.41
C LYS A 329 -14.87 6.82 -13.24
N ASN A 330 -14.08 7.54 -12.46
CA ASN A 330 -12.68 7.19 -12.25
C ASN A 330 -12.49 5.93 -11.39
N LEU A 331 -13.44 5.58 -10.51
CA LEU A 331 -13.47 4.30 -9.80
C LEU A 331 -13.53 3.11 -10.77
N ASN A 332 -14.41 3.17 -11.78
CA ASN A 332 -14.55 2.09 -12.76
C ASN A 332 -13.30 1.93 -13.64
N GLU A 333 -12.68 3.06 -14.02
CA GLU A 333 -11.39 3.07 -14.70
C GLU A 333 -10.30 2.42 -13.85
N LEU A 334 -10.19 2.81 -12.56
CA LEU A 334 -9.21 2.26 -11.63
C LEU A 334 -9.40 0.75 -11.39
N LYS A 335 -10.66 0.27 -11.28
CA LYS A 335 -10.95 -1.17 -11.17
C LYS A 335 -10.44 -1.94 -12.39
N SER A 336 -10.73 -1.43 -13.59
CA SER A 336 -10.28 -2.06 -14.84
C SER A 336 -8.76 -2.06 -14.94
N GLU A 337 -8.12 -0.96 -14.58
CA GLU A 337 -6.67 -0.78 -14.57
C GLU A 337 -5.99 -1.80 -13.62
N ILE A 338 -6.40 -1.84 -12.34
CA ILE A 338 -5.85 -2.80 -11.35
C ILE A 338 -6.06 -4.25 -11.80
N LYS A 339 -7.22 -4.56 -12.39
CA LYS A 339 -7.51 -5.92 -12.87
C LYS A 339 -6.56 -6.32 -14.01
N GLN A 340 -6.29 -5.41 -14.94
CA GLN A 340 -5.39 -5.66 -16.05
C GLN A 340 -3.94 -5.80 -15.57
N GLU A 341 -3.46 -4.87 -14.73
CA GLU A 341 -2.11 -4.91 -14.16
C GLU A 341 -1.86 -6.22 -13.39
N LYS A 342 -2.81 -6.63 -12.53
CA LYS A 342 -2.72 -7.92 -11.81
C LYS A 342 -2.68 -9.12 -12.75
N LYS A 343 -3.34 -9.06 -13.91
CA LYS A 343 -3.34 -10.15 -14.90
C LYS A 343 -1.98 -10.24 -15.59
N GLU A 344 -1.46 -9.10 -16.05
CA GLU A 344 -0.16 -9.04 -16.73
C GLU A 344 0.99 -9.42 -15.79
N LEU A 345 0.98 -8.92 -14.55
CA LEU A 345 1.99 -9.25 -13.54
C LEU A 345 1.98 -10.72 -13.11
N LYS A 346 0.82 -11.38 -13.13
CA LYS A 346 0.74 -12.83 -12.85
C LYS A 346 1.50 -13.65 -13.89
N ASN A 347 1.41 -13.26 -15.17
CA ASN A 347 2.13 -13.94 -16.24
C ASN A 347 3.65 -13.78 -16.08
N LEU A 348 4.10 -12.64 -15.54
CA LEU A 348 5.51 -12.37 -15.27
C LEU A 348 6.09 -13.18 -14.09
N ALA A 349 5.24 -13.69 -13.19
CA ALA A 349 5.65 -14.50 -12.04
C ALA A 349 5.73 -16.01 -12.37
N THR A 350 5.17 -16.44 -13.49
CA THR A 350 5.19 -17.82 -13.99
C THR A 350 6.33 -18.13 -14.96
N ASP A 351 7.06 -17.09 -15.39
CA ASP A 351 8.29 -17.15 -16.20
C ASP A 351 9.54 -16.88 -15.33
#